data_AF-A0A516RLV5-F1
#
_entry.id   AF-A0A516RLV5-F1
#
_cell.length_a   1.000
_cell.length_b   1.000
_cell.length_c   1.000
_cell.angle_alpha   90.00
_cell.angle_beta   90.00
_cell.angle_gamma   90.00
#
_symmetry.space_group_name_H-M   'P 1'
#
loop_
_entity.id
_entity.type
_entity.pdbx_description
1 polymer ?
#
loop_
_entity_poly.entity_id
_entity_poly.type
_entity_poly.pdbx_seq_one_letter_code
_entity_poly.pdbx_strand_id
1 'polypeptide(L)' 'MNAGEIVYDTGVQKIGEVSEVDPAGTVWLRPPGGGAEWTCTRPSELRKPTAEERDRAETLRTPVGGTK' A
#
# COMPACT_ATOMS: atom_id res chain seq x y z
N MET A 1 -5.61 5.95 9.99
CA MET A 1 -4.77 4.95 9.33
C MET A 1 -3.72 4.51 10.33
N ASN A 2 -3.45 3.22 10.42
CA ASN A 2 -2.46 2.67 11.35
C ASN A 2 -1.33 2.00 10.55
N ALA A 3 -0.13 1.93 11.13
CA ALA A 3 0.94 1.12 10.55
C ALA A 3 0.49 -0.34 10.38
N GLY A 4 0.83 -0.96 9.24
CA GLY A 4 0.37 -2.29 8.82
C GLY A 4 -0.99 -2.31 8.12
N GLU A 5 -1.68 -1.17 7.97
CA GLU A 5 -2.95 -1.12 7.24
C GLU A 5 -2.71 -1.09 5.72
N ILE A 6 -3.41 -1.95 4.98
CA ILE A 6 -3.39 -1.92 3.51
C ILE A 6 -4.34 -0.82 3.03
N VAL A 7 -3.81 0.09 2.22
CA VAL A 7 -4.55 1.20 1.61
C VAL A 7 -4.37 1.21 0.09
N TYR A 8 -5.39 1.68 -0.61
CA TYR A 8 -5.31 1.99 -2.02
C TYR A 8 -5.05 3.49 -2.18
N ASP A 9 -3.94 3.83 -2.82
CA ASP A 9 -3.58 5.20 -3.19
C ASP A 9 -4.16 5.50 -4.57
N THR A 10 -5.19 6.35 -4.61
CA THR A 10 -5.85 6.75 -5.85
C THR A 10 -5.01 7.71 -6.69
N GLY A 11 -4.09 8.46 -6.08
CA GLY A 11 -3.25 9.43 -6.76
C GLY A 11 -2.23 8.77 -7.69
N VAL A 12 -1.69 7.62 -7.27
CA VAL A 12 -0.77 6.82 -8.09
C VAL A 12 -1.35 5.49 -8.58
N GLN A 13 -2.60 5.18 -8.21
CA GLN A 13 -3.31 3.94 -8.53
C GLN A 13 -2.57 2.67 -8.10
N LYS A 14 -2.03 2.67 -6.87
CA LYS A 14 -1.25 1.56 -6.30
C LYS A 14 -1.77 1.17 -4.93
N ILE A 15 -1.56 -0.10 -4.57
CA ILE A 15 -1.81 -0.59 -3.21
C ILE A 15 -0.50 -0.60 -2.45
N GLY A 16 -0.54 -0.03 -1.24
CA GLY A 16 0.55 -0.05 -0.30
C GLY A 16 0.08 -0.38 1.10
N GLU A 17 1.02 -0.84 1.91
CA GLU A 17 0.87 -0.95 3.35
C GLU A 17 1.41 0.33 4.00
N VAL A 18 0.66 0.89 4.93
CA VAL A 18 1.08 2.02 5.74
C VAL A 18 2.26 1.60 6.62
N SER A 19 3.42 2.20 6.42
CA SER A 19 4.58 2.02 7.30
C SER A 19 4.58 3.03 8.44
N GLU A 20 4.35 4.29 8.10
CA GLU A 20 4.35 5.40 9.06
C GLU A 20 3.39 6.50 8.61
N VAL A 21 2.85 7.25 9.58
CA VAL A 21 2.04 8.44 9.34
C VAL A 21 2.66 9.58 10.13
N ASP A 22 3.16 10.59 9.43
CA ASP A 22 3.72 11.78 10.04
C ASP A 22 2.60 12.71 10.57
N PRO A 23 2.81 13.44 11.68
CA PRO A 23 1.85 14.42 12.20
C PRO A 23 1.43 15.51 11.21
N ALA A 24 2.25 15.82 10.19
CA ALA A 24 1.88 16.73 9.11
C ALA A 24 0.91 16.11 8.08
N GLY A 25 0.56 14.82 8.22
CA GLY A 25 -0.38 14.11 7.35
C GLY A 25 0.26 13.37 6.17
N THR A 26 1.60 13.26 6.14
CA THR A 26 2.29 12.46 5.13
C THR A 26 2.25 10.99 5.52
N VAL A 27 1.76 10.14 4.62
CA VAL A 27 1.66 8.70 4.83
C VAL A 27 2.74 8.00 4.01
N TRP A 28 3.59 7.25 4.69
CA TRP A 28 4.63 6.43 4.08
C TRP A 28 4.05 5.06 3.75
N LEU A 29 4.14 4.68 2.47
CA LEU A 29 3.56 3.46 1.93
C LEU A 29 4.66 2.57 1.36
N ARG A 30 4.55 1.27 1.65
CA ARG A 30 5.40 0.24 1.07
C ARG A 30 4.58 -0.76 0.27
N PRO A 31 5.09 -1.27 -0.86
CA PRO A 31 4.38 -2.30 -1.62
C PRO A 31 4.38 -3.64 -0.84
N PRO A 32 3.25 -4.39 -0.84
CA PRO A 32 3.08 -5.60 -0.02
C PRO A 32 3.98 -6.79 -0.41
N GLY A 33 4.60 -6.76 -1.59
CA GLY A 33 5.59 -7.75 -2.05
C GLY A 33 7.05 -7.29 -1.99
N GLY A 34 7.31 -6.15 -1.35
CA GLY A 34 8.60 -5.46 -1.45
C GLY A 34 8.74 -4.64 -2.73
N GLY A 35 9.69 -3.71 -2.74
CA GLY A 35 9.89 -2.75 -3.84
C GLY A 35 10.07 -1.32 -3.35
N ALA A 36 9.94 -0.35 -4.26
CA ALA A 36 10.11 1.05 -3.95
C ALA A 36 8.95 1.58 -3.09
N GLU A 37 9.29 2.10 -1.92
CA GLU A 37 8.40 2.84 -1.03
C GLU A 37 8.04 4.20 -1.64
N TRP A 38 6.88 4.74 -1.27
CA TRP A 38 6.44 6.06 -1.71
C TRP A 38 5.67 6.78 -0.61
N THR A 39 5.63 8.09 -0.71
CA THR A 39 4.91 8.96 0.23
C THR A 39 3.64 9.49 -0.41
N CYS A 40 2.51 9.37 0.30
CA CYS A 40 1.27 10.04 -0.04
C CYS A 40 1.08 11.27 0.87
N THR A 41 1.13 12.47 0.28
CA THR A 41 0.95 13.73 1.01
C THR A 41 -0.51 14.16 1.14
N ARG A 42 -1.43 13.45 0.46
CA ARG A 42 -2.87 13.69 0.53
C ARG A 42 -3.60 12.48 1.09
N PRO A 43 -3.87 12.42 2.40
CA PRO A 43 -4.58 11.29 3.00
C PRO A 43 -6.00 11.10 2.45
N SER A 44 -6.58 12.10 1.79
CA SER A 44 -7.85 11.98 1.06
C SER A 44 -7.76 11.12 -0.21
N GLU A 45 -6.56 10.94 -0.77
CA GLU A 45 -6.29 10.05 -1.90
C GLU A 45 -6.08 8.60 -1.43
N LEU A 46 -6.03 8.37 -0.11
CA LEU A 46 -5.94 7.04 0.48
C LEU A 46 -7.33 6.56 0.88
N ARG A 47 -7.72 5.40 0.34
CA ARG A 47 -8.96 4.73 0.73
C ARG A 47 -8.69 3.29 1.15
N LYS A 48 -9.70 2.71 1.80
CA LYS A 48 -9.71 1.25 1.99
C LYS A 48 -9.77 0.58 0.61
N PRO A 49 -8.87 -0.38 0.33
CA PRO A 49 -8.94 -1.19 -0.88
C PRO A 49 -10.24 -2.01 -0.89
N THR A 50 -10.77 -2.27 -2.08
CA THR A 50 -11.86 -3.24 -2.28
C THR A 50 -11.36 -4.66 -1.98
N ALA A 51 -12.29 -5.61 -1.89
CA ALA A 51 -11.92 -7.01 -1.66
C ALA A 51 -11.01 -7.55 -2.78
N GLU A 52 -11.28 -7.19 -4.04
CA GLU A 52 -10.46 -7.58 -5.21
C GLU A 52 -9.05 -6.96 -5.16
N GLU A 53 -8.97 -5.69 -4.77
CA GLU A 53 -7.70 -4.98 -4.59
C GLU A 53 -6.88 -5.62 -3.46
N ARG A 54 -7.52 -5.94 -2.33
CA ARG A 54 -6.87 -6.67 -1.23
C ARG A 54 -6.38 -8.03 -1.67
N ASP A 55 -7.19 -8.81 -2.36
CA ASP A 55 -6.81 -10.14 -2.84
C ASP A 55 -5.60 -10.07 -3.78
N ARG A 56 -5.57 -9.07 -4.68
CA ARG A 56 -4.41 -8.80 -5.55
C ARG A 56 -3.16 -8.45 -4.74
N ALA A 57 -3.30 -7.66 -3.68
CA ALA A 57 -2.19 -7.33 -2.78
C ALA A 57 -1.71 -8.55 -1.97
N GLU A 58 -2.62 -9.42 -1.54
CA GLU A 58 -2.33 -10.68 -0.86
C GLU A 58 -1.69 -11.73 -1.80
N THR A 59 -1.97 -11.63 -3.09
CA THR A 59 -1.26 -12.39 -4.13
C THR A 59 0.16 -11.87 -4.31
N LEU A 60 0.37 -10.54 -4.30
CA LEU A 60 1.69 -9.92 -4.46
C LEU A 60 2.62 -10.09 -3.24
N ARG A 61 2.09 -10.16 -2.01
CA ARG A 61 2.88 -10.46 -0.80
C ARG A 61 3.40 -11.91 -0.79
N THR A 62 2.73 -12.80 -1.53
CA THR A 62 3.20 -14.17 -1.68
C THR A 62 4.30 -14.08 -2.71
N PRO A 63 5.58 -14.31 -2.35
CA PRO A 63 6.60 -14.43 -3.38
C PRO A 63 6.12 -15.54 -4.31
N VAL A 64 5.74 -15.18 -5.53
CA VAL A 64 5.70 -16.14 -6.61
C VAL A 64 7.15 -16.57 -6.75
N GLY A 65 7.51 -17.67 -6.08
CA GLY A 65 8.79 -18.32 -6.26
C GLY A 65 8.94 -18.47 -7.76
N GLY A 66 9.82 -17.66 -8.35
CA GLY A 66 10.16 -17.72 -9.75
C GLY A 66 10.62 -19.14 -10.03
N THR A 67 9.71 -19.96 -10.52
CA THR A 67 10.04 -21.29 -11.02
C THR A 67 10.31 -21.08 -12.50
N LYS A 68 11.58 -20.96 -12.82
CA LYS A 68 12.11 -21.28 -14.13
C LYS A 68 13.38 -22.09 -13.96
#